data_AF-D2TNW1-F1
#
_entry.id   AF-D2TNW1-F1
#
_cell.length_a   1.000
_cell.length_b   1.000
_cell.length_c   1.000
_cell.angle_alpha   90.00
_cell.angle_beta   90.00
_cell.angle_gamma   90.00
#
_symmetry.space_group_name_H-M   'P 1'
#
loop_
_entity.id
_entity.type
_entity.pdbx_description
1 polymer ?
#
loop_
_entity_poly.entity_id
_entity_poly.type
_entity_poly.pdbx_seq_one_letter_code
_entity_poly.pdbx_strand_id
1 'polypeptide(L)'
;MKKQTKKKTYTMYILELEDNCYYIGITKFLGRSMDKHHQGKCSWTKLHKPLKIQESYYVHVISDDELPSLVKEKANEYAQLYGIENVGYWQKVFREYYVYVWELEGGNYYIGMTVRLKNRNFEHISKRGSDWTKKHKPIKLIEKTSFLSDDINYVYRIENIKTFEYMFRYGIDKVRGGTFSTADTLYKSIILKYIRKYKYTLSVYEEIMTYTRPELVPNNLWSLVRIHKNDLYQNISSLEKINELLNKRNIVIDAWPYDNDTKKIIFACWVLRGFNPEFACYFIDKIAY
;
A
#
# COMPACT_ATOMS: atom_id res chain seq x y z
N MET A 1 -25.91 -28.29 21.22
CA MET A 1 -24.51 -28.38 21.70
C MET A 1 -23.66 -27.35 20.96
N LYS A 2 -23.08 -26.36 21.65
CA LYS A 2 -22.14 -25.40 21.02
C LYS A 2 -20.85 -26.16 20.68
N LYS A 3 -20.44 -26.18 19.40
CA LYS A 3 -19.15 -26.75 18.98
C LYS A 3 -18.03 -26.02 19.73
N GLN A 4 -17.28 -26.73 20.57
CA GLN A 4 -16.05 -26.21 21.17
C GLN A 4 -15.04 -25.95 20.06
N THR A 5 -14.63 -24.69 19.87
CA THR A 5 -13.65 -24.34 18.84
C THR A 5 -12.28 -24.91 19.22
N LYS A 6 -11.79 -25.87 18.43
CA LYS A 6 -10.53 -26.57 18.71
C LYS A 6 -9.34 -25.61 18.48
N LYS A 7 -8.59 -25.31 19.54
CA LYS A 7 -7.35 -24.53 19.45
C LYS A 7 -6.30 -25.29 18.62
N LYS A 8 -5.61 -24.57 17.74
CA LYS A 8 -4.48 -25.07 16.94
C LYS A 8 -3.17 -24.69 17.64
N THR A 9 -2.20 -25.60 17.61
CA THR A 9 -0.88 -25.37 18.22
C THR A 9 0.17 -25.15 17.14
N TYR A 10 1.02 -24.16 17.36
CA TYR A 10 2.17 -23.79 16.55
C TYR A 10 3.41 -23.65 17.45
N THR A 11 4.59 -23.62 16.85
CA THR A 11 5.86 -23.30 17.48
C THR A 11 6.35 -21.97 16.95
N MET A 12 6.43 -20.96 17.82
CA MET A 12 7.21 -19.73 17.57
C MET A 12 8.68 -20.09 17.77
N TYR A 13 9.56 -19.61 16.89
CA TYR A 13 10.99 -19.81 17.01
C TYR A 13 11.75 -18.56 16.57
N ILE A 14 12.87 -18.32 17.24
CA ILE A 14 13.79 -17.24 16.95
C ILE A 14 15.15 -17.86 16.64
N LEU A 15 15.69 -17.54 15.46
CA LEU A 15 17.02 -17.92 15.06
C LEU A 15 17.97 -16.75 15.28
N GLU A 16 19.09 -17.02 15.93
CA GLU A 16 20.27 -16.16 15.90
C GLU A 16 21.04 -16.48 14.62
N LEU A 17 21.41 -15.44 13.88
CA LEU A 17 22.12 -15.52 12.61
C LEU A 17 23.48 -14.80 12.74
N GLU A 18 24.32 -14.94 11.72
CA GLU A 18 25.51 -14.11 11.55
C GLU A 18 25.16 -12.59 11.53
N ASP A 19 26.17 -11.74 11.71
CA ASP A 19 26.05 -10.26 11.70
C ASP A 19 25.13 -9.66 12.77
N ASN A 20 24.90 -10.39 13.89
CA ASN A 20 23.96 -9.98 14.94
C ASN A 20 22.52 -9.81 14.40
N CYS A 21 22.17 -10.60 13.38
CA CYS A 21 20.84 -10.64 12.81
C CYS A 21 19.98 -11.74 13.43
N TYR A 22 18.67 -11.55 13.40
CA TYR A 22 17.69 -12.49 13.95
C TYR A 22 16.63 -12.85 12.92
N TYR A 23 16.03 -14.02 13.07
CA TYR A 23 14.85 -14.42 12.30
C TYR A 23 13.74 -14.94 13.19
N ILE A 24 12.55 -14.35 13.10
CA ILE A 24 11.36 -14.79 13.81
C ILE A 24 10.47 -15.59 12.86
N GLY A 25 10.16 -16.83 13.25
CA GLY A 25 9.27 -17.69 12.50
C GLY A 25 8.22 -18.35 13.37
N ILE A 26 7.11 -18.74 12.74
CA ILE A 26 6.06 -19.55 13.37
C ILE A 26 5.72 -20.71 12.44
N THR A 27 5.58 -21.92 12.98
CA THR A 27 5.39 -23.13 12.16
C THR A 27 4.68 -24.24 12.94
N LYS A 28 4.06 -25.19 12.25
CA LYS A 28 3.59 -26.44 12.87
C LYS A 28 4.70 -27.48 13.00
N PHE A 29 5.76 -27.34 12.21
CA PHE A 29 6.83 -28.34 12.08
C PHE A 29 8.18 -27.63 12.08
N LEU A 30 8.79 -27.53 13.27
CA LEU A 30 10.05 -26.80 13.46
C LEU A 30 11.19 -27.43 12.62
N GLY A 31 11.36 -28.75 12.67
CA GLY A 31 12.43 -29.44 11.90
C GLY A 31 12.40 -29.12 10.40
N ARG A 32 11.22 -29.23 9.76
CA ARG A 32 11.05 -28.88 8.34
C ARG A 32 11.36 -27.42 8.04
N SER A 33 11.17 -26.54 9.02
CA SER A 33 11.46 -25.10 8.87
C SER A 33 12.96 -24.85 8.97
N MET A 34 13.64 -25.53 9.90
CA MET A 34 15.10 -25.52 10.02
C MET A 34 15.78 -26.04 8.75
N ASP A 35 15.28 -27.15 8.17
CA ASP A 35 15.81 -27.68 6.91
C ASP A 35 15.76 -26.65 5.79
N LYS A 36 14.67 -25.87 5.71
CA LYS A 36 14.55 -24.79 4.71
C LYS A 36 15.55 -23.67 4.95
N HIS A 37 15.80 -23.31 6.21
CA HIS A 37 16.80 -22.29 6.56
C HIS A 37 18.21 -22.75 6.21
N HIS A 38 18.59 -23.98 6.57
CA HIS A 38 19.89 -24.56 6.23
C HIS A 38 20.09 -24.73 4.72
N GLN A 39 19.02 -25.03 3.97
CA GLN A 39 19.05 -25.11 2.50
C GLN A 39 19.06 -23.73 1.80
N GLY A 40 19.09 -22.62 2.55
CA GLY A 40 19.11 -21.28 1.98
C GLY A 40 17.83 -20.90 1.21
N LYS A 41 16.68 -21.53 1.53
CA LYS A 41 15.39 -21.29 0.86
C LYS A 41 14.68 -20.03 1.34
N CYS A 42 15.14 -19.41 2.43
CA CYS A 42 14.67 -18.12 2.92
C CYS A 42 15.69 -17.04 2.54
N SER A 43 15.25 -15.95 1.91
CA SER A 43 16.14 -14.86 1.45
C SER A 43 16.93 -14.23 2.60
N TRP A 44 16.30 -14.06 3.76
CA TRP A 44 16.96 -13.47 4.94
C TRP A 44 18.06 -14.38 5.48
N THR A 45 17.75 -15.66 5.70
CA THR A 45 18.76 -16.61 6.23
C THR A 45 19.75 -17.11 5.18
N LYS A 46 19.51 -16.80 3.90
CA LYS A 46 20.50 -16.95 2.83
C LYS A 46 21.54 -15.83 2.88
N LEU A 47 21.14 -14.63 3.31
CA LEU A 47 22.01 -13.47 3.47
C LEU A 47 22.80 -13.54 4.79
N HIS A 48 22.13 -13.86 5.90
CA HIS A 48 22.72 -14.02 7.22
C HIS A 48 22.56 -15.48 7.67
N LYS A 49 23.65 -16.25 7.74
CA LYS A 49 23.53 -17.70 7.96
C LYS A 49 23.03 -18.01 9.37
N PRO A 50 22.15 -19.02 9.56
CA PRO A 50 21.72 -19.43 10.89
C PRO A 50 22.87 -19.97 11.74
N LEU A 51 22.95 -19.52 12.99
CA LEU A 51 23.90 -20.01 13.99
C LEU A 51 23.22 -21.03 14.92
N LYS A 52 22.11 -20.64 15.54
CA LYS A 52 21.35 -21.48 16.48
C LYS A 52 19.91 -21.01 16.64
N ILE A 53 19.07 -21.87 17.21
CA ILE A 53 17.77 -21.48 17.75
C ILE A 53 18.04 -20.79 19.09
N GLN A 54 17.76 -19.49 19.17
CA GLN A 54 17.87 -18.73 20.41
C GLN A 54 16.70 -19.04 21.35
N GLU A 55 15.50 -19.12 20.81
CA GLU A 55 14.28 -19.33 21.58
C GLU A 55 13.27 -20.13 20.74
N SER A 56 12.50 -21.02 21.38
CA SER A 56 11.31 -21.61 20.76
C SER A 56 10.27 -22.01 21.79
N TYR A 57 9.00 -21.72 21.52
CA TYR A 57 7.89 -22.04 22.43
C TYR A 57 6.59 -22.30 21.68
N TYR A 58 5.66 -22.99 22.34
CA TYR A 58 4.34 -23.28 21.78
C TYR A 58 3.40 -22.08 21.89
N VAL A 59 2.62 -21.87 20.83
CA VAL A 59 1.57 -20.85 20.74
C VAL A 59 0.27 -21.53 20.34
N HIS A 60 -0.82 -21.18 21.01
CA HIS A 60 -2.15 -21.74 20.75
C HIS A 60 -3.06 -20.66 20.19
N VAL A 61 -3.59 -20.89 19.00
CA VAL A 61 -4.49 -19.95 18.30
C VAL A 61 -5.83 -20.59 18.01
N ILE A 62 -6.89 -19.78 17.94
CA ILE A 62 -8.22 -20.22 17.54
C ILE A 62 -8.30 -20.19 15.99
N SER A 63 -7.72 -19.19 15.35
CA SER A 63 -7.60 -19.04 13.89
C SER A 63 -6.14 -18.87 13.44
N ASP A 64 -5.83 -19.31 12.23
CA ASP A 64 -4.51 -19.10 11.62
C ASP A 64 -4.28 -17.61 11.28
N ASP A 65 -5.35 -16.81 11.24
CA ASP A 65 -5.31 -15.35 11.03
C ASP A 65 -4.65 -14.60 12.20
N GLU A 66 -4.47 -15.25 13.35
CA GLU A 66 -3.79 -14.65 14.53
C GLU A 66 -2.27 -14.71 14.40
N LEU A 67 -1.73 -15.66 13.63
CA LEU A 67 -0.29 -15.92 13.51
C LEU A 67 0.53 -14.70 13.07
N PRO A 68 0.06 -13.86 12.11
CA PRO A 68 0.82 -12.67 11.72
C PRO A 68 1.03 -11.67 12.83
N SER A 69 0.02 -11.42 13.65
CA SER A 69 0.13 -10.48 14.78
C SER A 69 1.13 -10.98 15.81
N LEU A 70 1.13 -12.28 16.11
CA LEU A 70 2.06 -12.90 17.05
C LEU A 70 3.51 -12.83 16.58
N VAL A 71 3.77 -13.14 15.31
CA VAL A 71 5.12 -13.03 14.71
C VAL A 71 5.56 -11.57 14.71
N LYS A 72 4.66 -10.64 14.39
CA LYS A 72 4.94 -9.20 14.35
C LYS A 72 5.29 -8.64 15.72
N GLU A 73 4.53 -9.00 16.76
CA GLU A 73 4.78 -8.55 18.13
C GLU A 73 6.19 -8.97 18.59
N LYS A 74 6.55 -10.24 18.37
CA LYS A 74 7.88 -10.76 18.71
C LYS A 74 8.99 -10.14 17.85
N ALA A 75 8.73 -9.89 16.56
CA ALA A 75 9.67 -9.19 15.71
C ALA A 75 9.90 -7.73 16.17
N ASN A 76 8.87 -7.04 16.64
CA ASN A 76 8.99 -5.68 17.17
C ASN A 76 9.79 -5.65 18.48
N GLU A 77 9.58 -6.62 19.37
CA GLU A 77 10.38 -6.79 20.59
C GLU A 77 11.87 -6.92 20.25
N TYR A 78 12.22 -7.79 19.30
CA TYR A 78 13.60 -7.95 18.86
C TYR A 78 14.13 -6.72 18.13
N ALA A 79 13.31 -6.04 17.33
CA ALA A 79 13.73 -4.81 16.65
C ALA A 79 14.05 -3.68 17.64
N GLN A 80 13.37 -3.60 18.78
CA GLN A 80 13.70 -2.64 19.84
C GLN A 80 15.07 -2.93 20.49
N LEU A 81 15.42 -4.20 20.61
CA LEU A 81 16.68 -4.64 21.23
C LEU A 81 17.87 -4.54 20.26
N TYR A 82 17.66 -4.89 18.99
CA TYR A 82 18.75 -5.14 18.03
C TYR A 82 18.72 -4.25 16.79
N GLY A 83 17.68 -3.42 16.61
CA GLY A 83 17.49 -2.60 15.40
C GLY A 83 16.63 -3.29 14.35
N ILE A 84 15.78 -2.53 13.66
CA ILE A 84 14.80 -3.05 12.69
C ILE A 84 15.46 -3.66 11.45
N GLU A 85 16.64 -3.16 11.09
CA GLU A 85 17.47 -3.63 10.00
C GLU A 85 18.08 -5.01 10.24
N ASN A 86 18.15 -5.45 11.51
CA ASN A 86 18.79 -6.71 11.90
C ASN A 86 17.77 -7.84 12.14
N VAL A 87 16.49 -7.62 11.85
CA VAL A 87 15.42 -8.56 12.18
C VAL A 87 14.62 -8.97 10.93
N GLY A 88 14.73 -10.25 10.55
CA GLY A 88 13.91 -10.87 9.51
C GLY A 88 12.78 -11.72 10.08
N TYR A 89 11.78 -12.02 9.27
CA TYR A 89 10.69 -12.94 9.62
C TYR A 89 10.01 -13.47 8.37
N TRP A 90 9.31 -14.60 8.54
CA TRP A 90 8.75 -15.37 7.41
C TRP A 90 7.58 -14.70 6.69
N GLN A 91 6.85 -13.82 7.38
CA GLN A 91 5.59 -13.27 6.88
C GLN A 91 5.73 -11.89 6.26
N LYS A 92 4.76 -11.51 5.41
CA LYS A 92 4.59 -10.11 4.99
C LYS A 92 4.34 -9.29 6.25
N VAL A 93 5.27 -8.42 6.63
CA VAL A 93 4.95 -7.41 7.64
C VAL A 93 4.22 -6.25 7.02
N PHE A 94 3.42 -5.64 7.87
CA PHE A 94 3.10 -4.25 7.77
C PHE A 94 4.39 -3.43 7.65
N ARG A 95 4.64 -2.88 6.47
CA ARG A 95 5.64 -1.83 6.26
C ARG A 95 4.91 -0.50 6.20
N GLU A 96 5.59 0.54 6.65
CA GLU A 96 5.17 1.88 6.32
C GLU A 96 5.58 2.17 4.87
N TYR A 97 4.60 2.24 3.99
CA TYR A 97 4.78 2.74 2.63
C TYR A 97 4.38 4.20 2.58
N TYR A 98 5.08 4.98 1.77
CA TYR A 98 4.73 6.35 1.45
C TYR A 98 4.27 6.39 0.00
N VAL A 99 3.07 6.91 -0.24
CA VAL A 99 2.68 7.41 -1.57
C VAL A 99 2.89 8.92 -1.53
N TYR A 100 3.60 9.45 -2.51
CA TYR A 100 4.04 10.84 -2.52
C TYR A 100 3.86 11.47 -3.89
N VAL A 101 3.77 12.80 -3.89
CA VAL A 101 3.65 13.60 -5.11
C VAL A 101 4.72 14.68 -5.16
N TRP A 102 5.47 14.68 -6.25
CA TRP A 102 6.40 15.74 -6.60
C TRP A 102 5.78 16.69 -7.62
N GLU A 103 5.92 17.98 -7.36
CA GLU A 103 5.82 19.02 -8.39
C GLU A 103 7.16 19.13 -9.10
N LEU A 104 7.12 19.19 -10.43
CA LEU A 104 8.27 19.24 -11.32
C LEU A 104 8.20 20.49 -12.22
N GLU A 105 9.34 20.84 -12.81
CA GLU A 105 9.45 21.93 -13.80
C GLU A 105 8.41 21.80 -14.94
N GLY A 106 7.85 22.94 -15.37
CA GLY A 106 6.89 23.02 -16.47
C GLY A 106 5.45 22.61 -16.10
N GLY A 107 5.12 22.63 -14.80
CA GLY A 107 3.79 22.28 -14.28
C GLY A 107 3.49 20.78 -14.40
N ASN A 108 4.53 19.95 -14.28
CA ASN A 108 4.39 18.49 -14.36
C ASN A 108 4.42 17.88 -12.96
N TYR A 109 3.87 16.68 -12.82
CA TYR A 109 3.79 15.98 -11.55
C TYR A 109 4.28 14.54 -11.66
N TYR A 110 4.92 14.05 -10.60
CA TYR A 110 5.29 12.64 -10.46
C TYR A 110 4.70 12.06 -9.19
N ILE A 111 4.00 10.94 -9.33
CA ILE A 111 3.45 10.16 -8.23
C ILE A 111 4.30 8.92 -8.07
N GLY A 112 4.75 8.66 -6.85
CA GLY A 112 5.58 7.51 -6.55
C GLY A 112 5.20 6.85 -5.24
N MET A 113 5.62 5.60 -5.08
CA MET A 113 5.60 4.89 -3.81
C MET A 113 6.99 4.43 -3.35
N THR A 114 7.20 4.35 -2.04
CA THR A 114 8.44 3.81 -1.47
C THR A 114 8.28 3.44 0.00
N VAL A 115 9.09 2.51 0.50
CA VAL A 115 9.29 2.28 1.94
C VAL A 115 10.43 3.11 2.54
N ARG A 116 11.21 3.81 1.70
CA ARG A 116 12.41 4.57 2.08
C ARG A 116 12.35 5.98 1.47
N LEU A 117 11.46 6.83 2.00
CA LEU A 117 11.18 8.15 1.41
C LEU A 117 12.41 9.06 1.34
N LYS A 118 13.26 9.08 2.38
CA LYS A 118 14.49 9.89 2.40
C LYS A 118 15.43 9.52 1.25
N ASN A 119 15.73 8.22 1.07
CA ASN A 119 16.60 7.75 0.00
C ASN A 119 16.00 8.05 -1.37
N ARG A 120 14.68 7.85 -1.52
CA ARG A 120 13.99 8.09 -2.78
C ARG A 120 13.98 9.57 -3.19
N ASN A 121 13.81 10.46 -2.21
CA ASN A 121 13.94 11.90 -2.45
C ASN A 121 15.33 12.24 -2.98
N PHE A 122 16.39 11.69 -2.37
CA PHE A 122 17.77 11.89 -2.82
C PHE A 122 17.98 11.36 -4.24
N GLU A 123 17.44 10.19 -4.59
CA GLU A 123 17.52 9.63 -5.95
C GLU A 123 16.88 10.56 -7.00
N HIS A 124 15.68 11.09 -6.72
CA HIS A 124 14.99 12.01 -7.64
C HIS A 124 15.78 13.31 -7.81
N ILE A 125 16.29 13.90 -6.73
CA ILE A 125 17.10 15.13 -6.78
C ILE A 125 18.43 14.90 -7.52
N SER A 126 19.05 13.72 -7.36
CA SER A 126 20.33 13.37 -7.97
C SER A 126 20.24 12.84 -9.42
N LYS A 127 19.09 13.01 -10.09
CA LYS A 127 18.81 12.49 -11.46
C LYS A 127 18.95 10.96 -11.60
N ARG A 128 18.86 10.23 -10.49
CA ARG A 128 18.82 8.76 -10.43
C ARG A 128 17.38 8.23 -10.29
N GLY A 129 16.40 9.12 -10.29
CA GLY A 129 14.97 8.81 -10.22
C GLY A 129 14.38 8.23 -11.51
N SER A 130 13.05 8.32 -11.63
CA SER A 130 12.34 7.91 -12.85
C SER A 130 12.73 8.78 -14.05
N ASP A 131 12.57 8.26 -15.26
CA ASP A 131 12.89 9.00 -16.49
C ASP A 131 12.07 10.30 -16.60
N TRP A 132 10.83 10.29 -16.09
CA TRP A 132 10.01 11.50 -15.97
C TRP A 132 10.67 12.58 -15.09
N THR A 133 11.20 12.20 -13.92
CA THR A 133 11.90 13.14 -13.02
C THR A 133 13.29 13.53 -13.51
N LYS A 134 13.88 12.76 -14.43
CA LYS A 134 15.11 13.18 -15.14
C LYS A 134 14.79 14.22 -16.21
N LYS A 135 13.67 14.06 -16.92
CA LYS A 135 13.17 14.97 -17.96
C LYS A 135 12.64 16.28 -17.38
N HIS A 136 11.85 16.20 -16.33
CA HIS A 136 11.26 17.33 -15.61
C HIS A 136 11.81 17.34 -14.19
N LYS A 137 12.68 18.31 -13.86
CA LYS A 137 13.38 18.27 -12.58
C LYS A 137 12.41 18.46 -11.41
N PRO A 138 12.58 17.73 -10.29
CA PRO A 138 11.77 17.94 -9.10
C PRO A 138 11.98 19.33 -8.49
N ILE A 139 10.89 20.03 -8.20
CA ILE A 139 10.87 21.34 -7.52
C ILE A 139 10.63 21.13 -6.02
N LYS A 140 9.50 20.51 -5.68
CA LYS A 140 9.10 20.31 -4.27
C LYS A 140 8.20 19.08 -4.10
N LEU A 141 8.32 18.44 -2.93
CA LEU A 141 7.42 17.39 -2.49
C LEU A 141 6.15 18.06 -1.93
N ILE A 142 5.05 17.96 -2.65
CA ILE A 142 3.80 18.68 -2.31
C ILE A 142 2.82 17.84 -1.50
N GLU A 143 2.92 16.52 -1.59
CA GLU A 143 2.02 15.61 -0.88
C GLU A 143 2.78 14.34 -0.47
N LYS A 144 2.46 13.83 0.72
CA LYS A 144 2.87 12.50 1.14
C LYS A 144 1.81 11.91 2.07
N THR A 145 1.48 10.66 1.85
CA THR A 145 0.56 9.89 2.70
C THR A 145 1.24 8.57 3.06
N SER A 146 1.30 8.26 4.35
CA SER A 146 1.81 6.97 4.83
C SER A 146 0.69 5.93 4.93
N PHE A 147 1.03 4.69 4.58
CA PHE A 147 0.17 3.53 4.61
C PHE A 147 0.90 2.41 5.32
N LEU A 148 0.37 2.00 6.48
CA LEU A 148 0.83 0.80 7.16
C LEU A 148 0.13 -0.41 6.52
N SER A 149 0.83 -1.18 5.70
CA SER A 149 0.24 -2.31 4.97
C SER A 149 1.20 -3.48 4.84
N ASP A 150 0.68 -4.70 4.91
CA ASP A 150 1.40 -5.92 4.57
C ASP A 150 1.27 -6.30 3.09
N ASP A 151 0.36 -5.65 2.36
CA ASP A 151 0.09 -5.91 0.96
C ASP A 151 0.59 -4.77 0.06
N ILE A 152 1.79 -4.94 -0.49
CA ILE A 152 2.36 -3.98 -1.45
C ILE A 152 1.45 -3.76 -2.67
N ASN A 153 0.67 -4.77 -3.09
CA ASN A 153 -0.24 -4.62 -4.22
C ASN A 153 -1.40 -3.67 -3.91
N TYR A 154 -1.85 -3.63 -2.65
CA TYR A 154 -2.81 -2.63 -2.21
C TYR A 154 -2.21 -1.22 -2.34
N VAL A 155 -0.99 -1.01 -1.86
CA VAL A 155 -0.34 0.31 -1.97
C VAL A 155 -0.07 0.68 -3.45
N TYR A 156 0.24 -0.30 -4.32
CA TYR A 156 0.39 -0.06 -5.76
C TYR A 156 -0.92 0.40 -6.39
N ARG A 157 -2.06 -0.10 -5.92
CA ARG A 157 -3.37 0.41 -6.36
C ARG A 157 -3.57 1.85 -5.92
N ILE A 158 -3.25 2.18 -4.67
CA ILE A 158 -3.35 3.56 -4.16
C ILE A 158 -2.48 4.53 -4.98
N GLU A 159 -1.23 4.18 -5.27
CA GLU A 159 -0.34 5.00 -6.11
C GLU A 159 -0.94 5.24 -7.51
N ASN A 160 -1.50 4.19 -8.14
CA ASN A 160 -2.15 4.32 -9.44
C ASN A 160 -3.40 5.22 -9.38
N ILE A 161 -4.25 5.09 -8.35
CA ILE A 161 -5.44 5.95 -8.17
C ILE A 161 -5.02 7.41 -7.95
N LYS A 162 -3.99 7.64 -7.13
CA LYS A 162 -3.42 8.98 -6.91
C LYS A 162 -2.86 9.56 -8.21
N THR A 163 -2.26 8.73 -9.06
CA THR A 163 -1.82 9.14 -10.40
C THR A 163 -3.02 9.58 -11.26
N PHE A 164 -4.12 8.83 -11.25
CA PHE A 164 -5.35 9.20 -11.95
C PHE A 164 -5.98 10.48 -11.41
N GLU A 165 -6.00 10.69 -10.10
CA GLU A 165 -6.47 11.95 -9.48
C GLU A 165 -5.69 13.16 -10.01
N TYR A 166 -4.36 13.08 -10.08
CA TYR A 166 -3.55 14.17 -10.60
C TYR A 166 -3.71 14.33 -12.12
N MET A 167 -3.83 13.24 -12.87
CA MET A 167 -4.15 13.29 -14.30
C MET A 167 -5.50 13.96 -14.52
N PHE A 168 -6.50 13.68 -13.67
CA PHE A 168 -7.81 14.31 -13.71
C PHE A 168 -7.71 15.82 -13.56
N ARG A 169 -6.90 16.29 -12.61
CA ARG A 169 -6.73 17.72 -12.29
C ARG A 169 -5.86 18.50 -13.28
N TYR A 170 -4.80 17.89 -13.79
CA TYR A 170 -3.74 18.62 -14.52
C TYR A 170 -3.54 18.13 -15.97
N GLY A 171 -4.27 17.10 -16.39
CA GLY A 171 -4.14 16.49 -17.71
C GLY A 171 -3.13 15.34 -17.74
N ILE A 172 -3.42 14.35 -18.59
CA ILE A 172 -2.63 13.12 -18.70
C ILE A 172 -1.19 13.37 -19.16
N ASP A 173 -0.96 14.40 -19.97
CA ASP A 173 0.37 14.74 -20.48
C ASP A 173 1.28 15.36 -19.42
N LYS A 174 0.72 15.86 -18.31
CA LYS A 174 1.45 16.52 -17.23
C LYS A 174 1.85 15.60 -16.10
N VAL A 175 1.37 14.34 -16.10
CA VAL A 175 1.43 13.48 -14.91
C VAL A 175 1.95 12.09 -15.24
N ARG A 176 2.89 11.58 -14.44
CA ARG A 176 3.36 10.18 -14.51
C ARG A 176 3.46 9.58 -13.10
N GLY A 177 3.28 8.28 -13.00
CA GLY A 177 3.39 7.56 -11.72
C GLY A 177 2.93 6.12 -11.83
N GLY A 178 3.32 5.28 -10.86
CA GLY A 178 2.98 3.85 -10.85
C GLY A 178 3.17 3.14 -12.19
N THR A 179 2.11 2.53 -12.70
CA THR A 179 2.07 1.81 -13.99
C THR A 179 2.36 2.71 -15.20
N PHE A 180 2.16 4.02 -15.04
CA PHE A 180 2.32 5.02 -16.10
C PHE A 180 3.69 5.69 -16.07
N SER A 181 4.69 5.12 -15.42
CA SER A 181 5.99 5.76 -15.20
C SER A 181 6.97 5.69 -16.37
N THR A 182 6.74 4.81 -17.37
CA THR A 182 7.77 4.38 -18.34
C THR A 182 7.61 4.93 -19.77
N ALA A 183 6.83 5.98 -20.03
CA ALA A 183 6.68 6.45 -21.41
C ALA A 183 6.57 7.98 -21.56
N ASP A 184 7.28 8.50 -22.57
CA ASP A 184 7.11 9.85 -23.10
C ASP A 184 5.68 10.06 -23.64
N THR A 185 5.09 9.01 -24.21
CA THR A 185 3.72 9.00 -24.73
C THR A 185 2.95 7.91 -24.03
N LEU A 186 1.84 8.25 -23.37
CA LEU A 186 0.94 7.26 -22.79
C LEU A 186 0.22 6.53 -23.94
N TYR A 187 0.88 5.52 -24.51
CA TYR A 187 0.43 4.93 -25.77
C TYR A 187 -0.96 4.32 -25.62
N LYS A 188 -1.81 4.60 -26.63
CA LYS A 188 -3.09 3.95 -26.91
C LYS A 188 -3.08 2.46 -26.55
N SER A 189 -2.00 1.75 -26.90
CA SER A 189 -1.81 0.31 -26.66
C SER A 189 -1.79 -0.12 -25.19
N ILE A 190 -1.25 0.68 -24.25
CA ILE A 190 -1.20 0.33 -22.82
C ILE A 190 -2.59 0.44 -22.22
N ILE A 191 -3.28 1.55 -22.48
CA ILE A 191 -4.68 1.74 -22.08
C ILE A 191 -5.56 0.70 -22.79
N LEU A 192 -5.35 0.43 -24.08
CA LEU A 192 -6.09 -0.58 -24.85
C LEU A 192 -5.86 -2.01 -24.33
N LYS A 193 -4.68 -2.33 -23.80
CA LYS A 193 -4.39 -3.62 -23.18
C LYS A 193 -5.19 -3.81 -21.90
N TYR A 194 -5.30 -2.75 -21.08
CA TYR A 194 -6.22 -2.72 -19.95
C TYR A 194 -7.68 -2.80 -20.44
N ILE A 195 -8.02 -2.08 -21.51
CA ILE A 195 -9.37 -2.09 -22.11
C ILE A 195 -9.76 -3.51 -22.56
N ARG A 196 -8.88 -4.23 -23.26
CA ARG A 196 -9.12 -5.63 -23.70
C ARG A 196 -9.15 -6.60 -22.54
N LYS A 197 -8.21 -6.50 -21.59
CA LYS A 197 -8.12 -7.39 -20.42
C LYS A 197 -9.40 -7.39 -19.60
N TYR A 198 -10.09 -6.26 -19.56
CA TYR A 198 -11.32 -6.05 -18.80
C TYR A 198 -12.55 -5.84 -19.70
N LYS A 199 -12.42 -6.12 -21.01
CA LYS A 199 -13.47 -6.12 -22.05
C LYS A 199 -14.28 -4.82 -22.25
N TYR A 200 -13.60 -3.69 -22.46
CA TYR A 200 -14.23 -2.39 -22.69
C TYR A 200 -14.27 -1.98 -24.18
N THR A 201 -15.11 -1.01 -24.52
CA THR A 201 -15.30 -0.49 -25.89
C THR A 201 -14.28 0.59 -26.26
N LEU A 202 -14.03 0.76 -27.56
CA LEU A 202 -13.05 1.70 -28.12
C LEU A 202 -13.46 3.18 -27.95
N SER A 203 -14.75 3.47 -27.73
CA SER A 203 -15.26 4.83 -27.47
C SER A 203 -14.75 5.39 -26.14
N VAL A 204 -14.70 4.55 -25.10
CA VAL A 204 -14.21 4.90 -23.76
C VAL A 204 -12.73 5.29 -23.78
N TYR A 205 -11.94 4.72 -24.70
CA TYR A 205 -10.56 5.09 -24.92
C TYR A 205 -10.41 6.53 -25.47
N GLU A 206 -11.18 6.87 -26.51
CA GLU A 206 -11.14 8.20 -27.14
C GLU A 206 -11.61 9.26 -26.14
N GLU A 207 -12.58 8.91 -25.31
CA GLU A 207 -13.13 9.74 -24.26
C GLU A 207 -12.15 10.03 -23.10
N ILE A 208 -11.44 9.01 -22.59
CA ILE A 208 -10.39 9.16 -21.55
C ILE A 208 -9.23 10.04 -22.04
N MET A 209 -8.93 10.01 -23.34
CA MET A 209 -7.77 10.68 -23.94
C MET A 209 -8.07 12.11 -24.42
N THR A 210 -9.33 12.44 -24.73
CA THR A 210 -9.68 13.76 -25.31
C THR A 210 -10.02 14.79 -24.25
N TYR A 211 -10.64 14.38 -23.14
CA TYR A 211 -10.86 15.21 -21.97
C TYR A 211 -10.88 14.29 -20.76
N THR A 212 -10.28 14.69 -19.64
CA THR A 212 -10.59 14.11 -18.34
C THR A 212 -12.05 14.41 -18.01
N ARG A 213 -12.95 13.62 -18.59
CA ARG A 213 -14.39 13.60 -18.37
C ARG A 213 -14.71 12.40 -17.50
N PRO A 214 -14.97 12.63 -16.22
CA PRO A 214 -15.11 11.57 -15.24
C PRO A 214 -16.16 10.51 -15.59
N GLU A 215 -17.26 10.90 -16.23
CA GLU A 215 -18.38 10.05 -16.66
C GLU A 215 -18.00 8.90 -17.60
N LEU A 216 -16.74 8.87 -18.06
CA LEU A 216 -16.21 7.95 -19.06
C LEU A 216 -15.22 6.96 -18.43
N VAL A 217 -14.97 7.05 -17.11
CA VAL A 217 -14.14 6.09 -16.38
C VAL A 217 -14.95 4.83 -16.06
N PRO A 218 -14.53 3.63 -16.52
CA PRO A 218 -15.37 2.44 -16.45
C PRO A 218 -15.62 1.89 -15.05
N ASN A 219 -16.82 1.31 -14.85
CA ASN A 219 -17.33 0.85 -13.55
C ASN A 219 -16.46 -0.18 -12.79
N ASN A 220 -15.63 -0.95 -13.48
CA ASN A 220 -14.75 -1.99 -12.93
C ASN A 220 -13.28 -1.55 -12.79
N LEU A 221 -12.87 -0.38 -13.31
CA LEU A 221 -11.67 0.30 -12.80
C LEU A 221 -11.90 0.76 -11.35
N TRP A 222 -13.16 0.98 -10.95
CA TRP A 222 -13.55 1.25 -9.56
C TRP A 222 -13.47 0.04 -8.62
N SER A 223 -13.23 -1.17 -9.14
CA SER A 223 -12.83 -2.31 -8.28
C SER A 223 -11.44 -2.12 -7.67
N LEU A 224 -10.59 -1.27 -8.26
CA LEU A 224 -9.28 -0.88 -7.70
C LEU A 224 -9.43 0.04 -6.48
N VAL A 225 -10.59 0.66 -6.36
CA VAL A 225 -10.95 1.73 -5.43
C VAL A 225 -11.84 1.23 -4.30
N ARG A 226 -12.44 0.03 -4.46
CA ARG A 226 -13.08 -0.66 -3.35
C ARG A 226 -12.06 -0.80 -2.23
N ILE A 227 -12.49 -0.39 -1.04
CA ILE A 227 -11.81 -0.60 0.22
C ILE A 227 -11.29 -2.04 0.23
N HIS A 228 -9.97 -2.18 0.20
CA HIS A 228 -9.34 -3.49 0.17
C HIS A 228 -9.61 -4.21 1.49
N LYS A 229 -9.64 -5.55 1.48
CA LYS A 229 -9.86 -6.34 2.70
C LYS A 229 -8.83 -6.13 3.83
N ASN A 230 -7.73 -5.45 3.53
CA ASN A 230 -6.65 -5.11 4.48
C ASN A 230 -6.57 -3.58 4.70
N ASP A 231 -7.56 -2.84 4.24
CA ASP A 231 -7.60 -1.39 4.39
C ASP A 231 -7.93 -1.02 5.84
N LEU A 232 -7.16 -0.09 6.40
CA LEU A 232 -7.30 0.33 7.80
C LEU A 232 -8.69 0.92 8.10
N TYR A 233 -9.38 1.42 7.08
CA TYR A 233 -10.67 2.10 7.24
C TYR A 233 -11.86 1.24 6.86
N GLN A 234 -11.66 -0.05 6.55
CA GLN A 234 -12.70 -0.88 5.95
C GLN A 234 -13.90 -1.19 6.83
N ASN A 235 -13.67 -1.31 8.13
CA ASN A 235 -14.69 -1.72 9.10
C ASN A 235 -15.20 -0.53 9.91
N ILE A 236 -14.92 0.69 9.47
CA ILE A 236 -15.41 1.88 10.15
C ILE A 236 -16.85 2.10 9.75
N SER A 237 -17.74 1.99 10.74
CA SER A 237 -19.18 2.17 10.57
C SER A 237 -19.75 3.31 11.42
N SER A 238 -18.91 4.01 12.19
CA SER A 238 -19.34 5.15 13.02
C SER A 238 -18.58 6.43 12.69
N LEU A 239 -19.32 7.55 12.70
CA LEU A 239 -18.77 8.87 12.46
C LEU A 239 -17.86 9.35 13.61
N GLU A 240 -18.13 8.89 14.83
CA GLU A 240 -17.27 9.14 15.99
C GLU A 240 -15.84 8.61 15.76
N LYS A 241 -15.71 7.38 15.24
CA LYS A 241 -14.40 6.78 14.96
C LYS A 241 -13.67 7.50 13.82
N ILE A 242 -14.42 7.98 12.82
CA ILE A 242 -13.88 8.84 11.76
C ILE A 242 -13.29 10.13 12.34
N ASN A 243 -14.04 10.81 13.21
CA ASN A 243 -13.59 12.08 13.80
C ASN A 243 -12.34 11.89 14.67
N GLU A 244 -12.26 10.80 15.45
CA GLU A 244 -11.05 10.43 16.20
C GLU A 244 -9.83 10.29 15.27
N LEU A 245 -10.00 9.63 14.12
CA LEU A 245 -8.93 9.39 13.16
C LEU A 245 -8.50 10.66 12.42
N LEU A 246 -9.46 11.52 12.03
CA LEU A 246 -9.18 12.82 11.41
C LEU A 246 -8.38 13.70 12.37
N ASN A 247 -8.80 13.79 13.63
CA ASN A 247 -8.08 14.52 14.68
C ASN A 247 -6.68 13.96 14.91
N LYS A 248 -6.54 12.63 15.03
CA LYS A 248 -5.23 11.98 15.19
C LYS A 248 -4.27 12.26 14.04
N ARG A 249 -4.79 12.47 12.82
CA ARG A 249 -3.99 12.80 11.63
C ARG A 249 -3.90 14.30 11.35
N ASN A 250 -4.50 15.14 12.18
CA ASN A 250 -4.61 16.58 11.99
C ASN A 250 -5.18 16.95 10.61
N ILE A 251 -6.22 16.23 10.18
CA ILE A 251 -6.95 16.47 8.94
C ILE A 251 -8.25 17.17 9.28
N VAL A 252 -8.51 18.30 8.63
CA VAL A 252 -9.77 19.05 8.76
C VAL A 252 -10.58 18.86 7.48
N ILE A 253 -11.86 18.56 7.63
CA ILE A 253 -12.85 18.53 6.56
C ILE A 253 -13.78 19.73 6.81
N ASP A 254 -13.56 20.81 6.07
CA ASP A 254 -14.31 22.06 6.26
C ASP A 254 -15.76 21.96 5.77
N ALA A 255 -16.00 21.15 4.75
CA ALA A 255 -17.31 20.93 4.15
C ALA A 255 -17.60 19.44 4.00
N TRP A 256 -18.66 18.98 4.65
CA TRP A 256 -19.19 17.63 4.48
C TRP A 256 -20.22 17.64 3.35
N PRO A 257 -19.95 16.96 2.22
CA PRO A 257 -20.76 17.05 1.01
C PRO A 257 -22.06 16.22 1.08
N TYR A 258 -22.25 15.43 2.14
CA TYR A 258 -23.35 14.48 2.26
C TYR A 258 -24.01 14.60 3.64
N ASP A 259 -25.33 14.42 3.68
CA ASP A 259 -26.08 14.34 4.94
C ASP A 259 -26.16 12.91 5.48
N ASN A 260 -26.14 11.91 4.60
CA ASN A 260 -26.18 10.49 4.95
C ASN A 260 -24.87 10.03 5.59
N ASP A 261 -24.93 9.49 6.81
CA ASP A 261 -23.78 9.02 7.57
C ASP A 261 -22.94 7.97 6.83
N THR A 262 -23.57 7.08 6.04
CA THR A 262 -22.84 6.11 5.22
C THR A 262 -21.98 6.81 4.18
N LYS A 263 -22.55 7.78 3.45
CA LYS A 263 -21.78 8.56 2.44
C LYS A 263 -20.73 9.45 3.10
N LYS A 264 -21.02 10.04 4.27
CA LYS A 264 -20.03 10.79 5.08
C LYS A 264 -18.85 9.91 5.45
N ILE A 265 -19.08 8.73 6.00
CA ILE A 265 -18.03 7.78 6.39
C ILE A 265 -17.18 7.40 5.18
N ILE A 266 -17.80 7.06 4.05
CA ILE A 266 -17.07 6.73 2.82
C ILE A 266 -16.20 7.91 2.37
N PHE A 267 -16.76 9.11 2.30
CA PHE A 267 -16.05 10.35 1.96
C PHE A 267 -14.85 10.60 2.87
N ALA A 268 -15.03 10.51 4.19
CA ALA A 268 -13.95 10.69 5.13
C ALA A 268 -12.85 9.65 4.98
N CYS A 269 -13.20 8.38 4.72
CA CYS A 269 -12.23 7.33 4.44
C CYS A 269 -11.38 7.68 3.21
N TRP A 270 -11.96 8.30 2.18
CA TRP A 270 -11.20 8.79 1.02
C TRP A 270 -10.22 9.90 1.38
N VAL A 271 -10.68 10.91 2.12
CA VAL A 271 -9.83 12.01 2.58
C VAL A 271 -8.71 11.49 3.49
N LEU A 272 -8.99 10.54 4.37
CA LEU A 272 -7.99 9.88 5.21
C LEU A 272 -6.91 9.14 4.41
N ARG A 273 -7.21 8.67 3.20
CA ARG A 273 -6.19 8.10 2.27
C ARG A 273 -5.43 9.18 1.50
N GLY A 274 -5.68 10.46 1.80
CA GLY A 274 -5.02 11.61 1.19
C GLY A 274 -5.61 12.01 -0.16
N PHE A 275 -6.76 11.47 -0.59
CA PHE A 275 -7.38 11.86 -1.85
C PHE A 275 -8.06 13.23 -1.73
N ASN A 276 -8.02 14.01 -2.82
CA ASN A 276 -8.71 15.30 -2.89
C ASN A 276 -10.24 15.14 -2.67
N PRO A 277 -10.88 16.07 -1.93
CA PRO A 277 -12.32 16.06 -1.67
C PRO A 277 -13.21 16.03 -2.92
N GLU A 278 -12.93 16.84 -3.95
CA GLU A 278 -13.75 16.90 -5.17
C GLU A 278 -13.68 15.56 -5.92
N PHE A 279 -12.49 14.96 -5.97
CA PHE A 279 -12.30 13.62 -6.49
C PHE A 279 -13.09 12.60 -5.68
N ALA A 280 -13.03 12.64 -4.34
CA ALA A 280 -13.81 11.74 -3.49
C ALA A 280 -15.33 11.89 -3.73
N CYS A 281 -15.85 13.11 -3.82
CA CYS A 281 -17.27 13.38 -4.09
C CYS A 281 -17.70 12.80 -5.43
N TYR A 282 -16.92 13.10 -6.49
CA TYR A 282 -17.18 12.62 -7.83
C TYR A 282 -17.39 11.09 -7.84
N PHE A 283 -16.53 10.37 -7.14
CA PHE A 283 -16.60 8.91 -7.06
C PHE A 283 -17.84 8.42 -6.33
N ILE A 284 -18.13 9.00 -5.17
CA ILE A 284 -19.25 8.58 -4.33
C ILE A 284 -20.58 8.78 -5.05
N ASP A 285 -20.72 9.87 -5.82
CA ASP A 285 -22.00 10.19 -6.46
C ASP A 285 -22.25 9.47 -7.77
N LYS A 286 -21.20 9.11 -8.51
CA LYS A 286 -21.36 8.43 -9.80
C LYS A 286 -21.36 6.91 -9.72
N ILE A 287 -20.88 6.32 -8.63
CA ILE A 287 -20.52 4.89 -8.58
C ILE A 287 -21.22 4.12 -7.45
N ALA A 288 -21.75 4.79 -6.43
CA ALA A 288 -22.28 4.13 -5.22
C ALA A 288 -23.70 3.54 -5.35
N TYR A 289 -24.15 3.14 -6.54
CA TYR A 289 -25.36 2.35 -6.76
C TYR A 289 -25.07 1.05 -7.50
#